data_AF-A0A2V4G0L8-F1
#
_entry.id   AF-A0A2V4G0L8-F1
#
_cell.length_a   1.000
_cell.length_b   1.000
_cell.length_c   1.000
_cell.angle_alpha   90.00
_cell.angle_beta   90.00
_cell.angle_gamma   90.00
#
_symmetry.space_group_name_H-M   'P 1'
#
loop_
_entity.id
_entity.type
_entity.pdbx_description
1 polymer ?
#
loop_
_entity_poly.entity_id
_entity_poly.type
_entity_poly.pdbx_seq_one_letter_code
_entity_poly.pdbx_strand_id
1 'polypeptide(L)' 'MRAIDNNFIEQALTLRRYYLPAENDSSENLARAIWLDNRHWENMRVATANGISLAFKGE' A
#
# COMPACT_ATOMS: atom_id res chain seq x y z
N MET A 1 16.53 -9.81 1.89
CA MET A 1 15.69 -8.81 1.19
C MET A 1 15.50 -9.14 -0.29
N ARG A 2 16.56 -9.29 -1.11
CA ARG A 2 16.43 -9.62 -2.56
C ARG A 2 15.52 -10.80 -2.92
N ALA A 3 15.33 -11.77 -2.01
CA ALA A 3 14.42 -12.90 -2.22
C ALA A 3 12.93 -12.52 -2.11
N ILE A 4 12.58 -11.58 -1.23
CA ILE A 4 11.21 -11.09 -1.05
C ILE A 4 10.86 -10.14 -2.20
N ASP A 5 11.79 -9.31 -2.65
CA ASP A 5 11.59 -8.33 -3.73
C ASP A 5 11.11 -8.96 -5.05
N ASN A 6 11.47 -10.23 -5.29
CA ASN A 6 11.05 -10.99 -6.48
C ASN A 6 9.99 -12.06 -6.18
N ASN A 7 9.46 -12.11 -4.95
CA ASN A 7 8.44 -13.08 -4.55
C ASN A 7 7.14 -12.37 -4.17
N PHE A 8 6.24 -12.30 -5.16
CA PHE A 8 4.95 -11.65 -5.00
C PHE A 8 4.09 -12.24 -3.87
N ILE A 9 4.14 -13.56 -3.66
CA ILE A 9 3.33 -14.21 -2.62
C ILE A 9 3.80 -13.79 -1.24
N GLU A 10 5.12 -13.78 -1.00
CA GLU A 10 5.69 -13.32 0.28
C GLU A 10 5.41 -11.83 0.54
N GLN A 11 5.43 -11.00 -0.51
CA GLN A 11 5.02 -9.60 -0.42
C GLN A 11 3.54 -9.49 0.00
N ALA A 12 2.65 -10.22 -0.67
CA ALA A 12 1.22 -10.22 -0.37
C ALA A 12 0.92 -10.70 1.07
N LEU A 13 1.61 -11.76 1.53
CA LEU A 13 1.50 -12.25 2.91
C LEU A 13 1.96 -11.21 3.92
N THR A 14 3.04 -10.49 3.61
CA THR A 14 3.55 -9.41 4.45
C THR A 14 2.54 -8.27 4.54
N LEU A 15 1.99 -7.84 3.40
CA LEU A 15 0.94 -6.82 3.35
C LEU A 15 -0.31 -7.25 4.14
N ARG A 16 -0.75 -8.50 3.99
CA ARG A 16 -1.90 -9.04 4.74
C ARG A 16 -1.67 -8.97 6.24
N ARG A 17 -0.51 -9.38 6.73
CA ARG A 17 -0.17 -9.30 8.17
C ARG A 17 -0.15 -7.88 8.69
N TYR A 18 0.26 -6.91 7.86
CA TYR A 18 0.29 -5.51 8.24
C TYR A 18 -1.11 -4.87 8.25
N TYR A 19 -1.85 -4.98 7.16
CA TYR A 19 -3.15 -4.33 7.00
C TYR A 19 -4.31 -5.07 7.68
N LEU A 20 -4.23 -6.39 7.77
CA LEU A 20 -5.29 -7.28 8.25
C LEU A 20 -4.74 -8.30 9.26
N PRO A 21 -4.21 -7.85 10.42
CA PRO A 21 -3.47 -8.73 11.35
C PRO A 21 -4.31 -9.85 11.95
N ALA A 22 -5.63 -9.66 12.08
CA ALA A 22 -6.57 -10.65 12.61
C ALA A 22 -7.13 -11.61 11.55
N GLU A 23 -6.82 -11.39 10.27
CA GLU A 23 -7.39 -12.13 9.14
C GLU A 23 -6.49 -13.27 8.68
N ASN A 24 -7.10 -14.27 8.05
CA ASN A 24 -6.39 -15.42 7.48
C ASN A 24 -5.72 -15.10 6.12
N ASP A 25 -4.89 -16.04 5.65
CA ASP A 25 -4.16 -15.97 4.36
C ASP A 25 -5.02 -16.38 3.14
N SER A 26 -6.33 -16.16 3.20
CA SER A 26 -7.19 -16.39 2.02
C SER A 26 -6.79 -15.48 0.86
N SER A 27 -6.98 -15.97 -0.37
CA SER A 27 -6.69 -15.19 -1.59
C SER A 27 -7.41 -13.85 -1.63
N GLU A 28 -8.63 -13.79 -1.10
CA GLU A 28 -9.40 -12.55 -0.99
C GLU A 28 -8.73 -11.55 -0.03
N ASN A 29 -8.28 -12.00 1.14
CA ASN A 29 -7.59 -11.14 2.10
C ASN A 29 -6.22 -10.67 1.58
N LEU A 30 -5.50 -11.51 0.82
CA LEU A 30 -4.27 -11.11 0.13
C LEU A 30 -4.55 -10.01 -0.90
N ALA A 31 -5.57 -10.19 -1.75
CA ALA A 31 -5.98 -9.20 -2.74
C ALA A 31 -6.43 -7.88 -2.07
N ARG A 32 -7.16 -7.96 -0.95
CA ARG A 32 -7.60 -6.80 -0.17
C ARG A 32 -6.42 -6.02 0.41
N ALA A 33 -5.41 -6.70 0.95
CA ALA A 33 -4.21 -6.06 1.48
C ALA A 33 -3.41 -5.34 0.39
N ILE A 34 -3.27 -5.97 -0.79
CA ILE A 34 -2.63 -5.33 -1.95
C ILE A 34 -3.41 -4.10 -2.40
N TRP A 35 -4.74 -4.19 -2.47
CA TRP A 35 -5.59 -3.06 -2.83
C TRP A 35 -5.44 -1.89 -1.85
N LEU A 36 -5.40 -2.17 -0.54
CA LEU A 36 -5.19 -1.15 0.50
C LEU A 36 -3.84 -0.44 0.33
N ASP A 37 -2.77 -1.18 0.07
CA ASP A 37 -1.43 -0.59 -0.12
C ASP A 37 -1.37 0.31 -1.36
N ASN A 38 -1.88 -0.17 -2.49
CA ASN A 38 -1.98 0.61 -3.71
C ASN A 38 -2.79 1.90 -3.49
N ARG A 39 -3.91 1.80 -2.74
CA ARG A 39 -4.76 2.96 -2.45
C ARG A 39 -4.06 3.96 -1.53
N HIS A 40 -3.30 3.48 -0.55
CA HIS A 40 -2.49 4.33 0.33
C HIS A 40 -1.50 5.16 -0.48
N TRP A 41 -0.70 4.52 -1.34
CA TRP A 41 0.32 5.22 -2.14
C TRP A 41 -0.27 6.16 -3.18
N GLU A 42 -1.40 5.81 -3.79
CA GLU A 42 -2.11 6.71 -4.69
C GLU A 42 -2.59 7.98 -3.96
N ASN A 43 -3.20 7.83 -2.78
CA ASN A 43 -3.64 8.96 -1.99
C ASN A 43 -2.45 9.81 -1.49
N MET A 44 -1.34 9.17 -1.11
CA MET A 44 -0.12 9.87 -0.71
C MET A 44 0.48 10.68 -1.86
N ARG A 45 0.43 10.16 -3.08
CA ARG A 45 0.88 10.89 -4.28
C ARG A 45 0.04 12.15 -4.51
N VAL A 46 -1.29 12.03 -4.42
CA VAL A 46 -2.21 13.16 -4.56
C VAL A 46 -2.00 14.18 -3.44
N ALA A 47 -1.91 13.74 -2.19
CA ALA A 47 -1.67 14.61 -1.05
C ALA A 47 -0.35 15.39 -1.19
N THR A 48 0.70 14.72 -1.66
CA THR A 48 2.01 15.35 -1.89
C THR A 48 1.92 16.41 -2.99
N ALA A 49 1.28 16.11 -4.12
CA ALA A 49 1.10 17.07 -5.22
C ALA A 49 0.27 18.30 -4.78
N ASN A 50 -0.78 18.07 -3.99
CA ASN A 50 -1.60 19.15 -3.43
C ASN A 50 -0.80 20.00 -2.44
N GLY A 51 0.00 19.38 -1.58
CA GLY A 51 0.87 20.10 -0.63
C GLY A 51 1.92 20.96 -1.33
N ILE A 52 2.54 20.45 -2.40
CA ILE A 52 3.46 21.24 -3.23
C ILE A 52 2.74 22.43 -3.88
N SER A 53 1.54 22.19 -4.43
CA SER A 53 0.75 23.24 -5.07
C SER A 53 0.39 24.36 -4.07
N LEU A 54 -0.04 23.98 -2.86
CA LEU A 54 -0.33 24.92 -1.78
C LEU A 54 0.92 25.71 -1.37
N ALA A 55 2.08 25.05 -1.23
CA ALA A 55 3.31 25.71 -0.84
C ALA A 55 3.78 26.77 -1.85
N PHE A 56 3.53 26.56 -3.15
CA PHE A 56 3.93 27.50 -4.19
C PHE A 56 2.86 28.55 -4.55
N LYS A 57 1.57 28.24 -4.39
CA LYS A 57 0.47 29.12 -4.85
C LYS A 57 -0.26 29.85 -3.71
N GLY A 58 -0.18 29.35 -2.48
CA GLY A 58 -0.89 29.92 -1.35
C GLY A 58 -2.38 29.56 -1.28
N GLU A 59 -3.03 29.28 -2.43
CA GLU A 59 -4.32 28.58 -2.64
C GLU A 59 -4.63 28.48 -4.15
#